data_AF-K1S385-F1
#
_entry.id   AF-K1S385-F1
#
_cell.length_a   1.000
_cell.length_b   1.000
_cell.length_c   1.000
_cell.angle_alpha   90.00
_cell.angle_beta   90.00
_cell.angle_gamma   90.00
#
_symmetry.space_group_name_H-M   'P 1'
#
loop_
_entity.id
_entity.type
_entity.pdbx_description
1 polymer ?
#
loop_
_entity_poly.entity_id
_entity_poly.type
_entity_poly.pdbx_seq_one_letter_code
_entity_poly.pdbx_strand_id
1 'polypeptide(L)'
;MQKFEKHSPVVVTEVTTKHELRQFMQYPNRLYADNPNYIPSFYGDDLSDWTPGKNPAFDYCEARCWLARRDGEIVGRIGAILSHKANDKFGTHRMRF
;
A
#
# COMPACT_ATOMS: atom_id res chain seq x y z
N MET A 1 2.66 13.83 32.90
CA MET A 1 3.22 14.50 31.70
C MET A 1 3.67 13.43 30.73
N GLN A 2 2.93 13.22 29.63
CA GLN A 2 3.42 12.39 28.52
C GLN A 2 4.60 13.14 27.88
N LYS A 3 5.79 12.54 27.90
CA LYS A 3 6.92 13.04 27.13
C LYS A 3 6.59 12.77 25.66
N PHE A 4 6.33 13.82 24.89
CA PHE A 4 6.31 13.69 23.42
C PHE A 4 7.74 13.46 22.97
N GLU A 5 8.08 12.20 22.72
CA GLU A 5 9.37 11.81 22.17
C GLU A 5 9.48 12.39 20.75
N LYS A 6 10.50 13.22 20.52
CA LYS A 6 10.74 13.80 19.19
C LYS A 6 11.23 12.68 18.27
N HIS A 7 10.33 12.15 17.45
CA HIS A 7 10.68 11.19 16.43
C HIS A 7 11.26 11.93 15.22
N SER A 8 12.23 11.32 14.54
CA SER A 8 12.67 11.77 13.22
C SER A 8 11.49 11.87 12.24
N PRO A 9 11.54 12.82 11.29
CA PRO A 9 10.46 13.03 10.33
C PRO A 9 10.20 11.77 9.50
N VAL A 10 8.94 11.57 9.14
CA VAL A 10 8.53 10.51 8.21
C VAL A 10 8.54 11.07 6.79
N VAL A 11 9.22 10.38 5.88
CA VAL A 11 9.24 10.67 4.45
C VAL A 11 8.33 9.68 3.75
N VAL A 12 7.40 10.18 2.94
CA VAL A 12 6.49 9.36 2.13
C VAL A 12 6.94 9.41 0.67
N THR A 13 7.20 8.25 0.09
CA THR A 13 7.62 8.13 -1.33
C THR A 13 6.65 7.26 -2.11
N GLU A 14 6.31 7.68 -3.32
CA GLU A 14 5.53 6.87 -4.25
C GLU A 14 6.33 5.63 -4.65
N VAL A 15 5.64 4.49 -4.73
CA VAL A 15 6.19 3.23 -5.22
C VAL A 15 6.17 3.28 -6.74
N THR A 16 7.36 3.36 -7.34
CA THR A 16 7.51 3.50 -8.80
C THR A 16 8.31 2.35 -9.41
N THR A 17 9.04 1.60 -8.58
CA THR A 17 9.88 0.48 -9.02
C THR A 17 9.36 -0.87 -8.53
N LYS A 18 9.76 -1.95 -9.22
CA LYS A 18 9.46 -3.33 -8.79
C LYS A 18 10.05 -3.66 -7.42
N HIS A 19 11.20 -3.08 -7.08
CA HIS A 19 11.84 -3.27 -5.79
C HIS A 19 11.01 -2.66 -4.65
N GLU A 20 10.57 -1.41 -4.83
CA GLU A 20 9.68 -0.74 -3.87
C GLU A 20 8.33 -1.45 -3.76
N LEU A 21 7.78 -1.95 -4.87
CA LEU A 21 6.53 -2.72 -4.86
C LEU A 21 6.68 -3.99 -4.02
N ARG A 22 7.83 -4.68 -4.12
CA ARG A 22 8.14 -5.82 -3.25
C ARG A 22 8.19 -5.42 -1.78
N GLN A 23 8.87 -4.32 -1.46
CA GLN A 23 8.92 -3.80 -0.09
C GLN A 23 7.51 -3.46 0.43
N PHE A 24 6.67 -2.87 -0.43
CA PHE A 24 5.28 -2.56 -0.12
C PHE A 24 4.45 -3.81 0.19
N MET A 25 4.57 -4.88 -0.60
CA MET A 25 3.82 -6.13 -0.36
C MET A 25 4.33 -6.93 0.85
N GLN A 26 5.63 -6.91 1.11
CA GLN A 26 6.20 -7.67 2.22
C GLN A 26 6.06 -6.96 3.58
N TYR A 27 5.84 -5.64 3.58
CA TYR A 27 5.76 -4.87 4.82
C TYR A 27 4.69 -5.38 5.81
N PRO A 28 3.45 -5.72 5.40
CA PRO A 28 2.45 -6.31 6.29
C PRO A 28 2.93 -7.60 6.99
N ASN A 29 3.62 -8.49 6.26
CA ASN A 29 4.19 -9.71 6.85
C ASN A 29 5.21 -9.40 7.95
N ARG A 30 5.99 -8.33 7.80
CA ARG A 30 6.91 -7.86 8.86
C ARG A 30 6.16 -7.18 10.01
N LEU A 31 5.20 -6.31 9.69
CA LEU A 31 4.45 -5.51 10.66
C LEU A 31 3.62 -6.37 11.61
N TYR A 32 3.04 -7.46 11.09
CA TYR A 32 2.14 -8.33 11.84
C TYR A 32 2.77 -9.68 12.18
N ALA A 33 4.10 -9.80 12.16
CA ALA A 33 4.80 -11.06 12.42
C ALA A 33 4.45 -11.69 13.78
N ASP A 34 4.24 -10.86 14.81
CA ASP A 34 3.89 -11.31 16.17
C ASP A 34 2.37 -11.38 16.41
N ASN A 35 1.53 -11.13 15.40
CA ASN A 35 0.08 -11.20 15.53
C ASN A 35 -0.42 -12.62 15.22
N PRO A 36 -0.93 -13.39 16.20
CA PRO A 36 -1.36 -14.78 15.99
C PRO A 36 -2.55 -14.93 15.04
N ASN A 37 -3.29 -13.84 14.78
CA ASN A 37 -4.45 -13.85 13.88
C ASN A 37 -4.11 -13.35 12.46
N TYR A 38 -2.86 -13.00 12.20
CA TYR A 38 -2.43 -12.54 10.90
C TYR A 38 -2.08 -13.73 10.00
N ILE A 39 -2.68 -13.78 8.81
CA ILE A 39 -2.34 -14.77 7.79
C ILE A 39 -1.37 -14.08 6.81
N PRO A 40 -0.10 -14.51 6.76
CA PRO A 40 0.87 -13.92 5.85
C PRO A 40 0.47 -14.14 4.39
N SER A 41 0.64 -13.11 3.56
CA SER A 41 0.42 -13.24 2.12
C SER A 41 1.64 -13.87 1.44
N PHE A 42 1.38 -14.65 0.40
CA PHE A 42 2.43 -15.08 -0.52
C PHE A 42 2.78 -13.95 -1.48
N TYR A 43 4.07 -13.67 -1.61
CA TYR A 43 4.55 -12.58 -2.47
C TYR A 43 4.10 -12.70 -3.93
N GLY A 44 3.95 -13.94 -4.44
CA GLY A 44 3.50 -14.18 -5.82
C GLY A 44 2.09 -13.67 -6.08
N ASP A 45 1.18 -13.91 -5.12
CA ASP A 45 -0.23 -13.55 -5.23
C ASP A 45 -0.41 -12.02 -5.15
N ASP A 46 0.25 -11.40 -4.17
CA ASP A 46 0.26 -9.93 -4.02
C ASP A 46 0.87 -9.24 -5.24
N LEU A 47 1.91 -9.82 -5.86
CA LEU A 47 2.50 -9.23 -7.06
C LEU A 47 1.53 -9.30 -8.24
N SER A 48 0.79 -10.40 -8.42
CA SER A 48 -0.20 -10.50 -9.49
C SER A 48 -1.34 -9.49 -9.33
N ASP A 49 -1.81 -9.27 -8.12
CA ASP A 49 -2.90 -8.33 -7.83
C ASP A 49 -2.56 -6.88 -8.20
N TRP A 50 -1.27 -6.54 -8.17
CA TRP A 50 -0.76 -5.20 -8.45
C TRP A 50 -0.03 -5.07 -9.79
N THR A 51 -0.08 -6.10 -10.64
CA THR A 51 0.49 -6.05 -11.99
C THR A 51 -0.60 -5.74 -13.02
N PRO A 52 -0.53 -4.59 -13.72
CA PRO A 52 -1.42 -4.30 -14.85
C PRO A 52 -1.38 -5.43 -15.89
N GLY A 53 -2.55 -5.84 -16.38
CA GLY A 53 -2.71 -6.96 -17.31
C GLY A 53 -2.81 -8.35 -16.66
N LYS A 54 -2.52 -8.48 -15.35
CA LYS A 54 -2.84 -9.69 -14.57
C LYS A 54 -4.14 -9.54 -13.78
N ASN A 55 -4.35 -8.36 -13.21
CA ASN A 55 -5.59 -8.03 -12.51
C ASN A 55 -6.50 -7.18 -13.43
N PRO A 56 -7.67 -7.71 -13.86
CA PRO A 56 -8.63 -6.98 -14.70
C PRO A 56 -9.14 -5.68 -14.08
N ALA A 57 -8.99 -5.50 -12.75
CA ALA A 57 -9.38 -4.27 -12.09
C ALA A 57 -8.64 -3.04 -12.64
N PHE A 58 -7.40 -3.22 -13.14
CA PHE A 58 -6.62 -2.13 -13.73
C PHE A 58 -7.14 -1.65 -15.08
N ASP A 59 -8.07 -2.37 -15.72
CA ASP A 59 -8.71 -1.91 -16.96
C ASP A 59 -9.66 -0.72 -16.72
N TYR A 60 -10.09 -0.52 -15.48
CA TYR A 60 -11.05 0.53 -15.10
C TYR A 60 -10.74 1.22 -13.76
N CYS A 61 -9.63 0.85 -13.10
CA CYS A 61 -9.15 1.48 -11.89
C CYS A 61 -7.71 1.94 -12.06
N GLU A 62 -7.40 3.09 -11.46
CA GLU A 62 -6.04 3.51 -11.20
C GLU A 62 -5.69 3.20 -9.76
N ALA A 63 -4.48 2.69 -9.53
CA ALA A 63 -3.97 2.53 -8.18
C ALA A 63 -2.55 3.07 -8.06
N ARG A 64 -2.27 3.60 -6.87
CA ARG A 64 -0.96 4.10 -6.47
C ARG A 64 -0.64 3.66 -5.07
N CYS A 65 0.64 3.46 -4.80
CA CYS A 65 1.14 2.97 -3.52
C CYS A 65 2.21 3.91 -3.01
N TRP A 66 2.30 4.03 -1.69
CA TRP A 66 3.34 4.81 -1.03
C TRP A 66 3.92 4.05 0.15
N LEU A 67 5.21 4.26 0.38
CA LEU A 67 5.95 3.78 1.55
C LEU A 67 6.26 4.98 2.45
N ALA A 68 6.03 4.81 3.75
CA ALA A 68 6.44 5.75 4.77
C ALA A 68 7.75 5.27 5.39
N ARG A 69 8.76 6.13 5.43
CA ARG A 69 10.09 5.82 5.98
C ARG A 69 10.48 6.79 7.09
N ARG A 70 11.06 6.26 8.17
CA ARG A 70 11.69 7.03 9.25
C ARG A 70 13.09 6.49 9.44
N ASP A 71 14.10 7.36 9.38
CA ASP A 71 15.51 6.98 9.51
C ASP A 71 15.93 5.83 8.55
N GLY A 72 15.37 5.83 7.32
CA GLY A 72 15.61 4.81 6.30
C GLY A 72 14.72 3.56 6.42
N GLU A 73 14.16 3.30 7.62
CA GLU A 73 13.31 2.16 7.90
C GLU A 73 11.86 2.38 7.46
N ILE A 74 11.25 1.36 6.87
CA ILE A 74 9.82 1.41 6.50
C ILE A 74 8.98 1.35 7.77
N VAL A 75 8.16 2.36 8.02
CA VAL A 75 7.28 2.45 9.19
C VAL A 75 5.79 2.43 8.82
N GLY A 76 5.48 2.38 7.53
CA GLY A 76 4.11 2.31 7.07
C GLY A 76 4.01 2.16 5.57
N ARG A 77 2.81 1.86 5.11
CA ARG A 77 2.45 1.83 3.70
C ARG A 77 0.99 2.27 3.54
N ILE A 78 0.64 2.85 2.39
CA ILE A 78 -0.74 3.13 2.01
C ILE A 78 -0.92 2.94 0.51
N GLY A 79 -2.07 2.40 0.10
CA GLY A 79 -2.46 2.33 -1.30
C GLY A 79 -3.70 3.18 -1.51
N ALA A 80 -3.81 3.84 -2.66
CA ALA A 80 -5.01 4.53 -3.07
C ALA A 80 -5.53 3.91 -4.37
N ILE A 81 -6.85 3.74 -4.47
CA ILE A 81 -7.54 3.16 -5.61
C ILE A 81 -8.64 4.11 -6.05
N LEU A 82 -8.53 4.58 -7.29
CA LEU A 82 -9.55 5.35 -7.99
C LEU A 82 -10.27 4.43 -8.97
N SER A 83 -11.54 4.13 -8.69
CA SER A 83 -12.36 3.32 -9.59
C SER A 83 -13.26 4.21 -10.42
N HIS A 84 -12.94 4.36 -11.70
CA HIS A 84 -13.73 5.14 -12.66
C HIS A 84 -15.12 4.53 -12.82
N LYS A 85 -15.18 3.20 -13.01
CA LYS A 85 -16.45 2.47 -13.16
C LYS A 85 -17.40 2.64 -11.98
N ALA A 86 -16.89 2.66 -10.74
CA ALA A 86 -17.72 2.90 -9.57
C ALA A 86 -18.20 4.36 -9.50
N ASN A 87 -17.31 5.30 -9.78
CA ASN A 87 -17.64 6.73 -9.83
C ASN A 87 -18.71 7.03 -10.88
N ASP A 88 -18.60 6.46 -12.08
CA ASP A 88 -19.58 6.60 -13.15
C ASP A 88 -20.93 5.97 -12.77
N LYS A 89 -20.92 4.76 -12.21
CA LYS A 89 -22.14 4.03 -11.82
C LYS A 89 -22.94 4.76 -10.77
N PHE A 90 -22.27 5.39 -9.80
CA PHE A 90 -22.92 6.01 -8.64
C PHE A 90 -22.99 7.54 -8.73
N GLY A 91 -22.45 8.15 -9.78
CA GLY A 91 -22.39 9.61 -9.92
C GLY A 91 -21.60 10.27 -8.80
N THR A 92 -20.47 9.67 -8.40
CA THR A 92 -19.64 10.16 -7.29
C THR A 92 -18.20 10.43 -7.71
N HIS A 93 -17.48 11.24 -6.94
CA HIS A 93 -16.05 11.46 -7.10
C HIS A 93 -15.30 10.92 -5.87
N ARG A 94 -15.16 9.60 -5.79
CA ARG A 94 -14.59 8.91 -4.61
C ARG A 94 -13.28 8.20 -4.96
N MET A 95 -12.39 8.19 -3.97
CA MET A 95 -11.15 7.41 -3.95
C MET A 95 -11.11 6.60 -2.65
N ARG A 96 -10.59 5.38 -2.71
CA ARG A 96 -10.41 4.49 -1.55
C ARG A 96 -8.93 4.46 -1.15
N PHE A 97 -8.64 4.45 0.15
CA PHE A 97 -7.30 4.30 0.72
C PHE A 97 -7.33 3.57 2.06
#